data_AF-A0A4Q0YFI0-F1
#
_entry.id   AF-A0A4Q0YFI0-F1
#
_cell.length_a   1.000
_cell.length_b   1.000
_cell.length_c   1.000
_cell.angle_alpha   90.00
_cell.angle_beta   90.00
_cell.angle_gamma   90.00
#
_symmetry.space_group_name_H-M   'P 1'
#
loop_
_entity.id
_entity.type
_entity.pdbx_description
1 polymer ?
#
loop_
_entity_poly.entity_id
_entity_poly.type
_entity_poly.pdbx_seq_one_letter_code
_entity_poly.pdbx_strand_id
1 'polypeptide(L)'
;MIRFLLLFNLLFYAHFANAFDLKNRVLYNPTAYITSQCYTKTVDETNKNILHNPCFSCHTKNKEPNYTLGDEELQESYDFPESALKNPWINLFKDRTKEVAKISDEEILNYIREDNYKDKNGNIILKSKLENLDKSWDSNNNGKWDGYIPDINFSFDKEGFDRTNSKEYTGWRAFAYRPFLGTFWPTNGSTDDVLIRLPKLFQTNEKKAFDLEVYKLNLSIIESLIKQKDISIDEVDEKVYEVDLNQNGKLDLASKIVFKWLKPKYDFKTKKIKDFSMSYVGEARQKLLNSETLIAPGLYPVGTEFAHTVRYIDIEADEKIKMADRIKELRYAKKTSWFTYGELKNLGMEEIKEAHDFPDRIETFIGDIERGLNNKKGWYYQGFIEDAKGELRPQSYEETLFCMGCHSNLGVIADSTFVFQRKLETDSFSNGWYHWNQKGLEKIVDKRLDNGQTEYVRYLKENNSGDEFRANSEVKNRFFTKENRVKKDEIEKIKNDISYLILPSKSRALELNKAYKIIVDEQSFIYGRDAHVKPLINVYKKLKERQSTGLKKQ
;
A
#
# COMPACT_ATOMS: atom_id res chain seq x y z
N MET A 1 64.37 -0.50 -33.81
CA MET A 1 64.09 0.96 -33.85
C MET A 1 62.80 1.11 -34.63
N ILE A 2 61.65 1.61 -34.18
CA ILE A 2 61.20 2.50 -33.10
C ILE A 2 59.71 2.11 -32.90
N ARG A 3 59.28 1.54 -31.77
CA ARG A 3 58.71 2.16 -30.54
C ARG A 3 57.44 3.00 -30.72
N PHE A 4 56.38 2.53 -30.04
CA PHE A 4 55.25 3.25 -29.42
C PHE A 4 54.22 3.91 -30.36
N LEU A 5 52.91 3.94 -30.07
CA LEU A 5 52.26 4.14 -28.78
C LEU A 5 50.82 3.58 -28.85
N LEU A 6 50.46 2.65 -27.94
CA LEU A 6 49.08 2.39 -27.58
C LEU A 6 48.55 3.63 -26.84
N LEU A 7 47.47 4.23 -27.34
CA LEU A 7 46.68 5.20 -26.59
C LEU A 7 45.33 4.56 -26.23
N PHE A 8 45.30 4.11 -24.98
CA PHE A 8 44.13 3.79 -24.18
C PHE A 8 43.11 4.93 -24.28
N ASN A 9 41.98 4.71 -24.95
CA ASN A 9 40.79 5.53 -24.76
C ASN A 9 40.05 5.01 -23.51
N LEU A 10 40.54 5.43 -22.34
CA LEU A 10 39.76 5.50 -21.10
C LEU A 10 38.77 6.67 -21.26
N LEU A 11 37.71 6.43 -22.03
CA LEU A 11 36.53 7.28 -22.01
C LEU A 11 35.79 7.02 -20.70
N PHE A 12 36.03 7.92 -19.75
CA PHE A 12 35.20 8.14 -18.59
C PHE A 12 33.72 8.10 -19.01
N TYR A 13 33.01 7.06 -18.56
CA TYR A 13 31.56 7.07 -18.49
C TYR A 13 31.14 8.08 -17.41
N ALA A 14 31.19 9.36 -17.74
CA ALA A 14 30.30 10.33 -17.13
C ALA A 14 28.93 10.10 -17.76
N HIS A 15 28.17 9.14 -17.21
CA HIS A 15 26.73 9.10 -17.44
C HIS A 15 26.15 10.38 -16.84
N PHE A 16 26.07 11.43 -17.66
CA PHE A 16 24.96 12.35 -17.53
C PHE A 16 23.72 11.48 -17.64
N ALA A 17 23.00 11.32 -16.53
CA ALA A 17 21.66 10.76 -16.52
C ALA A 17 20.85 11.58 -17.52
N ASN A 18 20.69 11.09 -18.76
CA ASN A 18 19.68 11.61 -19.65
C ASN A 18 18.38 11.47 -18.87
N ALA A 19 17.77 12.62 -18.56
CA ALA A 19 16.54 12.67 -17.77
C ALA A 19 15.54 11.70 -18.39
N PHE A 20 15.16 10.69 -17.60
CA PHE A 20 14.17 9.70 -18.01
C PHE A 20 12.89 10.43 -18.42
N ASP A 21 12.45 10.28 -19.67
CA ASP A 21 11.25 10.94 -20.16
C ASP A 21 10.01 10.34 -19.50
N LEU A 22 9.49 11.05 -18.49
CA LEU A 22 8.33 10.62 -17.71
C LEU A 22 7.07 10.49 -18.55
N LYS A 23 7.00 11.17 -19.71
CA LYS A 23 5.84 11.10 -20.62
C LYS A 23 5.88 9.88 -21.54
N ASN A 24 7.00 9.16 -21.57
CA ASN A 24 7.15 7.99 -22.41
C ASN A 24 6.15 6.89 -22.00
N ARG A 25 5.43 6.37 -23.01
CA ARG A 25 4.49 5.25 -22.85
C ARG A 25 5.06 3.91 -23.36
N VAL A 26 6.26 3.92 -23.93
CA VAL A 26 6.97 2.69 -24.31
C VAL A 26 7.55 2.08 -23.05
N LEU A 27 7.02 0.92 -22.66
CA LEU A 27 7.38 0.23 -21.42
C LEU A 27 8.60 -0.67 -21.63
N TYR A 28 9.57 -0.57 -20.73
CA TYR A 28 10.64 -1.55 -20.60
C TYR A 28 10.09 -2.85 -20.00
N ASN A 29 9.28 -2.72 -18.95
CA ASN A 29 8.54 -3.81 -18.33
C ASN A 29 7.03 -3.66 -18.59
N PRO A 30 6.48 -4.27 -19.66
CA PRO A 30 5.05 -4.20 -19.98
C PRO A 30 4.18 -4.90 -18.93
N THR A 31 4.77 -5.73 -18.08
CA THR A 31 4.10 -6.49 -17.01
C THR A 31 4.52 -6.00 -15.62
N ALA A 32 4.80 -4.71 -15.45
CA ALA A 32 5.23 -4.16 -14.16
C ALA A 32 4.19 -4.31 -13.02
N TYR A 33 2.96 -4.66 -13.35
CA TYR A 33 1.94 -5.07 -12.38
C TYR A 33 2.19 -6.48 -11.78
N ILE A 34 3.06 -7.30 -12.38
CA ILE A 34 3.57 -8.52 -11.75
C ILE A 34 4.83 -8.14 -10.96
N THR A 35 4.66 -7.90 -9.66
CA THR A 35 5.71 -7.31 -8.81
C THR A 35 6.90 -8.25 -8.61
N SER A 36 8.00 -7.73 -8.08
CA SER A 36 9.25 -8.49 -7.85
C SER A 36 9.05 -9.72 -6.96
N GLN A 37 8.16 -9.63 -5.98
CA GLN A 37 7.82 -10.70 -5.04
C GLN A 37 7.26 -11.93 -5.76
N CYS A 38 6.53 -11.75 -6.88
CA CYS A 38 5.92 -12.85 -7.64
C CYS A 38 6.95 -13.82 -8.24
N TYR A 39 8.22 -13.41 -8.37
CA TYR A 39 9.30 -14.24 -8.91
C TYR A 39 10.06 -15.04 -7.86
N THR A 40 9.68 -14.96 -6.58
CA THR A 40 10.35 -15.72 -5.51
C THR A 40 10.32 -17.21 -5.78
N LYS A 41 11.39 -17.93 -5.45
CA LYS A 41 11.42 -19.40 -5.48
C LYS A 41 10.65 -19.94 -4.29
N THR A 42 9.81 -20.94 -4.49
CA THR A 42 8.99 -21.54 -3.43
C THR A 42 9.53 -22.90 -2.97
N VAL A 43 10.43 -23.52 -3.72
CA VAL A 43 11.10 -24.78 -3.34
C VAL A 43 12.51 -24.48 -2.87
N ASP A 44 12.92 -24.99 -1.70
CA ASP A 44 14.28 -24.84 -1.19
C ASP A 44 15.29 -25.56 -2.11
N GLU A 45 16.42 -24.89 -2.39
CA GLU A 45 17.42 -25.41 -3.32
C GLU A 45 18.21 -26.61 -2.75
N THR A 46 18.35 -26.69 -1.43
CA THR A 46 19.13 -27.73 -0.74
C THR A 46 18.27 -28.94 -0.38
N ASN A 47 16.99 -28.71 -0.07
CA ASN A 47 16.04 -29.76 0.25
C ASN A 47 14.68 -29.49 -0.39
N LYS A 48 14.40 -30.16 -1.51
CA LYS A 48 13.16 -30.00 -2.29
C LYS A 48 11.87 -30.34 -1.54
N ASN A 49 11.95 -30.96 -0.35
CA ASN A 49 10.79 -31.21 0.51
C ASN A 49 10.43 -30.02 1.40
N ILE A 50 11.26 -28.98 1.44
CA ILE A 50 10.98 -27.73 2.14
C ILE A 50 10.37 -26.75 1.13
N LEU A 51 9.20 -26.25 1.48
CA LEU A 51 8.44 -25.29 0.70
C LEU A 51 8.35 -23.96 1.46
N HIS A 52 8.37 -22.87 0.71
CA HIS A 52 8.23 -21.51 1.17
C HIS A 52 7.01 -20.90 0.46
N ASN A 53 5.96 -20.57 1.23
CA ASN A 53 4.76 -19.95 0.71
C ASN A 53 4.62 -18.51 1.20
N PRO A 54 5.22 -17.51 0.54
CA PRO A 54 4.83 -16.12 0.72
C PRO A 54 3.56 -15.76 -0.06
N CYS A 55 3.19 -16.56 -1.07
CA CYS A 55 2.12 -16.29 -2.02
C CYS A 55 0.74 -16.17 -1.35
N PHE A 56 0.47 -16.98 -0.31
CA PHE A 56 -0.80 -16.93 0.42
C PHE A 56 -1.07 -15.58 1.11
N SER A 57 -0.05 -14.72 1.28
CA SER A 57 -0.26 -13.39 1.85
C SER A 57 -1.11 -12.51 0.92
N CYS A 58 -1.00 -12.72 -0.39
CA CYS A 58 -1.74 -11.99 -1.44
C CYS A 58 -2.87 -12.84 -2.04
N HIS A 59 -2.54 -14.08 -2.39
CA HIS A 59 -3.42 -14.99 -3.11
C HIS A 59 -4.23 -15.82 -2.13
N THR A 60 -5.49 -15.46 -1.93
CA THR A 60 -6.36 -16.11 -0.94
C THR A 60 -7.77 -16.25 -1.48
N LYS A 61 -8.56 -17.11 -0.85
CA LYS A 61 -9.99 -17.12 -1.11
C LYS A 61 -10.58 -15.75 -0.80
N ASN A 62 -11.09 -15.10 -1.83
CA ASN A 62 -11.68 -13.78 -1.76
C ASN A 62 -12.91 -13.74 -0.83
N LYS A 63 -13.15 -12.57 -0.24
CA LYS A 63 -14.36 -12.30 0.55
C LYS A 63 -15.28 -11.36 -0.22
N GLU A 64 -16.55 -11.76 -0.39
CA GLU A 64 -17.57 -10.90 -0.99
C GLU A 64 -17.62 -9.54 -0.29
N PRO A 65 -17.76 -8.40 -1.02
CA PRO A 65 -18.01 -8.24 -2.45
C PRO A 65 -16.75 -8.16 -3.33
N ASN A 66 -15.57 -8.48 -2.82
CA ASN A 66 -14.42 -8.68 -3.68
C ASN A 66 -14.63 -10.01 -4.42
N TYR A 67 -14.72 -10.00 -5.77
CA TYR A 67 -14.96 -11.19 -6.61
C TYR A 67 -13.74 -11.54 -7.47
N THR A 68 -12.56 -11.60 -6.87
CA THR A 68 -11.33 -12.13 -7.46
C THR A 68 -11.41 -13.66 -7.49
N LEU A 69 -12.08 -14.23 -8.50
CA LEU A 69 -12.40 -15.65 -8.56
C LEU A 69 -11.16 -16.49 -8.92
N GLY A 70 -10.90 -17.57 -8.16
CA GLY A 70 -9.80 -18.52 -8.44
C GLY A 70 -8.40 -18.01 -8.05
N ASP A 71 -8.31 -16.89 -7.34
CA ASP A 71 -7.05 -16.25 -6.96
C ASP A 71 -6.15 -17.16 -6.10
N GLU A 72 -6.72 -17.97 -5.21
CA GLU A 72 -5.96 -18.92 -4.40
C GLU A 72 -5.22 -19.97 -5.24
N GLU A 73 -5.66 -20.24 -6.46
CA GLU A 73 -5.07 -21.23 -7.37
C GLU A 73 -3.73 -20.73 -7.93
N LEU A 74 -3.52 -19.41 -7.99
CA LEU A 74 -2.26 -18.79 -8.41
C LEU A 74 -1.09 -19.11 -7.47
N GLN A 75 -1.36 -19.72 -6.30
CA GLN A 75 -0.29 -20.24 -5.44
C GLN A 75 0.41 -21.48 -6.02
N GLU A 76 -0.23 -22.26 -6.91
CA GLU A 76 0.24 -23.60 -7.31
C GLU A 76 1.19 -23.59 -8.53
N SER A 77 1.12 -22.55 -9.36
CA SER A 77 1.93 -22.37 -10.57
C SER A 77 2.22 -20.91 -10.87
N TYR A 78 3.37 -20.66 -11.50
CA TYR A 78 3.66 -19.37 -12.13
C TYR A 78 2.96 -19.28 -13.49
N ASP A 79 1.67 -18.96 -13.48
CA ASP A 79 0.86 -18.73 -14.68
C ASP A 79 1.03 -17.29 -15.19
N PHE A 80 2.25 -16.97 -15.62
CA PHE A 80 2.58 -15.65 -16.17
C PHE A 80 2.45 -15.63 -17.70
N PRO A 81 2.06 -14.48 -18.30
CA PRO A 81 2.15 -14.31 -19.75
C PRO A 81 3.60 -14.45 -20.23
N GLU A 82 3.81 -14.85 -21.49
CA GLU A 82 5.14 -15.11 -22.05
C GLU A 82 6.14 -13.96 -21.79
N SER A 83 5.69 -12.72 -21.95
CA SER A 83 6.51 -11.51 -21.73
C SER A 83 7.04 -11.37 -20.29
N ALA A 84 6.38 -11.98 -19.30
CA ALA A 84 6.76 -11.98 -17.90
C ALA A 84 7.59 -13.21 -17.48
N LEU A 85 7.82 -14.20 -18.36
CA LEU A 85 8.62 -15.38 -18.00
C LEU A 85 10.10 -15.06 -17.77
N LYS A 86 10.60 -13.97 -18.34
CA LYS A 86 11.92 -13.41 -17.98
C LYS A 86 11.71 -12.37 -16.90
N ASN A 87 12.37 -12.53 -15.75
CA ASN A 87 12.24 -11.58 -14.66
C ASN A 87 12.77 -10.19 -15.07
N PRO A 88 11.91 -9.15 -15.13
CA PRO A 88 12.29 -7.82 -15.56
C PRO A 88 12.98 -7.00 -14.45
N TRP A 89 12.86 -7.45 -13.20
CA TRP A 89 13.32 -6.76 -11.99
C TRP A 89 14.83 -6.94 -11.77
N ILE A 90 15.64 -6.38 -12.67
CA ILE A 90 17.09 -6.58 -12.69
C ILE A 90 17.80 -6.01 -11.46
N ASN A 91 17.19 -5.07 -10.74
CA ASN A 91 17.76 -4.52 -9.52
C ASN A 91 17.96 -5.60 -8.44
N LEU A 92 17.12 -6.65 -8.42
CA LEU A 92 17.23 -7.79 -7.50
C LEU A 92 18.57 -8.53 -7.59
N PHE A 93 19.26 -8.43 -8.73
CA PHE A 93 20.51 -9.16 -9.00
C PHE A 93 21.76 -8.28 -8.91
N LYS A 94 21.63 -6.98 -8.62
CA LYS A 94 22.77 -6.08 -8.47
C LYS A 94 23.45 -6.27 -7.10
N ASP A 95 24.78 -6.23 -7.11
CA ASP A 95 25.59 -6.14 -5.89
C ASP A 95 25.89 -4.66 -5.63
N ARG A 96 25.42 -4.15 -4.48
CA ARG A 96 25.59 -2.76 -4.03
C ARG A 96 26.58 -2.64 -2.87
N THR A 97 27.31 -3.70 -2.54
CA THR A 97 28.19 -3.74 -1.35
C THR A 97 29.21 -2.60 -1.35
N LYS A 98 29.81 -2.30 -2.51
CA LYS A 98 30.85 -1.26 -2.63
C LYS A 98 30.26 0.14 -2.54
N GLU A 99 29.09 0.34 -3.13
CA GLU A 99 28.36 1.61 -3.18
C GLU A 99 27.82 1.94 -1.79
N VAL A 100 27.22 0.97 -1.10
CA VAL A 100 26.73 1.13 0.28
C VAL A 100 27.87 1.45 1.24
N ALA A 101 29.03 0.80 1.07
CA ALA A 101 30.19 1.06 1.93
C ALA A 101 30.80 2.47 1.76
N LYS A 102 30.51 3.18 0.66
CA LYS A 102 30.96 4.57 0.44
C LYS A 102 30.11 5.59 1.21
N ILE A 103 28.85 5.25 1.51
CA ILE A 103 27.94 6.15 2.23
C ILE A 103 28.18 5.94 3.73
N SER A 104 28.60 6.98 4.42
CA SER A 104 28.81 6.91 5.88
C SER A 104 27.48 6.85 6.64
N ASP A 105 27.50 6.39 7.88
CA ASP A 105 26.29 6.39 8.74
C ASP A 105 25.80 7.81 9.02
N GLU A 106 26.72 8.76 9.22
CA GLU A 106 26.40 10.18 9.42
C GLU A 106 25.74 10.78 8.17
N GLU A 107 26.30 10.51 6.99
CA GLU A 107 25.76 10.98 5.72
C GLU A 107 24.33 10.48 5.49
N ILE A 108 24.07 9.18 5.67
CA ILE A 108 22.71 8.65 5.45
C ILE A 108 21.74 9.16 6.51
N LEU A 109 22.15 9.34 7.77
CA LEU A 109 21.29 9.91 8.81
C LEU A 109 20.94 11.36 8.51
N ASN A 110 21.90 12.17 8.05
CA ASN A 110 21.64 13.54 7.63
C ASN A 110 20.69 13.59 6.42
N TYR A 111 20.90 12.71 5.44
CA TYR A 111 20.03 12.59 4.27
C TYR A 111 18.58 12.29 4.66
N ILE A 112 18.32 11.27 5.47
CA ILE A 112 16.93 10.85 5.80
C ILE A 112 16.19 11.81 6.74
N ARG A 113 16.91 12.66 7.48
CA ARG A 113 16.34 13.67 8.40
C ARG A 113 16.04 15.00 7.72
N GLU A 114 16.39 15.15 6.45
CA GLU A 114 15.98 16.29 5.65
C GLU A 114 14.53 16.11 5.20
N ASP A 115 13.67 17.08 5.51
CA ASP A 115 12.30 17.13 5.00
C ASP A 115 12.31 17.52 3.51
N ASN A 116 11.97 16.56 2.65
CA ASN A 116 11.83 16.77 1.21
C ASN A 116 10.39 17.02 0.76
N TYR A 117 9.45 17.13 1.72
CA TYR A 117 8.04 17.38 1.47
C TYR A 117 7.68 18.85 1.70
N LYS A 118 8.22 19.46 2.77
CA LYS A 118 8.02 20.88 3.09
C LYS A 118 9.29 21.71 2.98
N ASP A 119 9.13 22.94 2.50
CA ASP A 119 10.19 23.94 2.55
C ASP A 119 10.36 24.53 3.96
N LYS A 120 11.37 25.40 4.13
CA LYS A 120 11.65 26.09 5.40
C LYS A 120 10.52 27.01 5.89
N ASN A 121 9.59 27.39 5.00
CA ASN A 121 8.43 28.21 5.33
C ASN A 121 7.18 27.35 5.63
N GLY A 122 7.31 26.01 5.54
CA GLY A 122 6.23 25.07 5.75
C GLY A 122 5.30 24.89 4.54
N ASN A 123 5.68 25.37 3.35
CA ASN A 123 4.92 25.12 2.12
C ASN A 123 5.24 23.73 1.57
N ILE A 124 4.24 23.07 0.98
CA ILE A 124 4.43 21.79 0.31
C ILE A 124 5.18 22.02 -1.01
N ILE A 125 6.39 21.47 -1.12
CA ILE A 125 7.30 21.68 -2.27
C ILE A 125 6.65 21.17 -3.55
N LEU A 126 6.15 19.92 -3.52
CA LEU A 126 5.54 19.27 -4.68
C LEU A 126 4.28 20.02 -5.16
N LYS A 127 3.43 20.51 -4.23
CA LYS A 127 2.27 21.34 -4.58
C LYS A 127 2.68 22.55 -5.43
N SER A 128 3.70 23.28 -4.98
CA SER A 128 4.20 24.46 -5.67
C SER A 128 4.71 24.14 -7.08
N LYS A 129 5.33 22.96 -7.28
CA LYS A 129 5.79 22.49 -8.59
C LYS A 129 4.64 22.07 -9.51
N LEU A 130 3.58 21.46 -8.98
CA LEU A 130 2.42 21.03 -9.77
C LEU A 130 1.52 22.21 -10.17
N GLU A 131 1.42 23.23 -9.32
CA GLU A 131 0.74 24.49 -9.64
C GLU A 131 1.54 25.33 -10.67
N ASN A 132 2.87 25.22 -10.67
CA ASN A 132 3.77 25.81 -11.66
C ASN A 132 4.36 24.74 -12.59
N LEU A 133 3.46 24.03 -13.29
CA LEU A 133 3.78 22.78 -13.98
C LEU A 133 4.91 22.89 -15.01
N ASP A 134 5.93 22.04 -14.85
CA ASP A 134 6.99 21.85 -15.85
C ASP A 134 6.44 21.12 -17.08
N LYS A 135 6.83 21.56 -18.29
CA LYS A 135 6.41 20.95 -19.57
C LYS A 135 6.79 19.47 -19.71
N SER A 136 7.81 19.01 -18.96
CA SER A 136 8.20 17.60 -18.89
C SER A 136 7.20 16.75 -18.10
N TRP A 137 6.36 17.35 -17.26
CA TRP A 137 5.31 16.66 -16.48
C TRP A 137 3.90 16.86 -17.06
N ASP A 138 3.74 17.84 -17.95
CA ASP A 138 2.50 18.08 -18.70
C ASP A 138 2.35 17.08 -19.84
N SER A 139 1.60 16.00 -19.58
CA SER A 139 1.42 14.87 -20.49
C SER A 139 0.52 15.22 -21.68
N ASN A 140 -0.38 16.18 -21.49
CA ASN A 140 -1.39 16.54 -22.48
C ASN A 140 -1.20 17.97 -23.07
N ASN A 141 -0.18 18.69 -22.60
CA ASN A 141 0.22 20.03 -23.04
C ASN A 141 -0.82 21.12 -22.79
N ASN A 142 -1.62 21.02 -21.72
CA ASN A 142 -2.64 22.02 -21.36
C ASN A 142 -2.14 23.07 -20.34
N GLY A 143 -0.92 22.92 -19.82
CA GLY A 143 -0.31 23.79 -18.83
C GLY A 143 -0.87 23.66 -17.41
N LYS A 144 -1.58 22.58 -17.08
CA LYS A 144 -2.23 22.36 -15.78
C LYS A 144 -2.10 20.90 -15.33
N TRP A 145 -1.82 20.70 -14.04
CA TRP A 145 -1.81 19.35 -13.48
C TRP A 145 -3.24 18.83 -13.30
N ASP A 146 -3.55 17.72 -13.96
CA ASP A 146 -4.92 17.16 -13.97
C ASP A 146 -5.24 16.14 -12.87
N GLY A 147 -4.28 15.80 -11.99
CA GLY A 147 -4.50 14.86 -10.88
C GLY A 147 -4.38 15.46 -9.49
N TYR A 148 -3.89 14.66 -8.55
CA TYR A 148 -3.83 15.06 -7.15
C TYR A 148 -2.73 16.10 -6.92
N ILE A 149 -3.10 17.20 -6.27
CA ILE A 149 -2.19 18.19 -5.74
C ILE A 149 -2.11 17.97 -4.23
N PRO A 150 -0.93 17.61 -3.67
CA PRO A 150 -0.81 17.31 -2.26
C PRO A 150 -1.20 18.46 -1.35
N ASP A 151 -2.04 18.17 -0.35
CA ASP A 151 -2.58 19.16 0.60
C ASP A 151 -2.57 18.69 2.07
N ILE A 152 -1.80 17.64 2.37
CA ILE A 152 -1.64 17.09 3.72
C ILE A 152 -0.58 17.88 4.47
N ASN A 153 -0.87 18.32 5.69
CA ASN A 153 0.11 19.03 6.50
C ASN A 153 0.96 18.09 7.38
N PHE A 154 0.58 16.83 7.56
CA PHE A 154 1.16 15.90 8.55
C PHE A 154 1.20 16.49 9.97
N SER A 155 0.22 17.33 10.31
CA SER A 155 0.06 17.94 11.63
C SER A 155 -1.20 17.41 12.28
N PHE A 156 -1.06 16.29 12.98
CA PHE A 156 -2.20 15.56 13.53
C PHE A 156 -2.60 16.06 14.92
N ASP A 157 -3.91 16.19 15.14
CA ASP A 157 -4.45 16.32 16.49
C ASP A 157 -4.55 14.96 17.21
N LYS A 158 -5.02 14.96 18.46
CA LYS A 158 -5.13 13.77 19.30
C LYS A 158 -6.04 12.67 18.74
N GLU A 159 -6.93 13.00 17.80
CA GLU A 159 -7.88 12.09 17.16
C GLU A 159 -7.44 11.69 15.75
N GLY A 160 -6.19 12.04 15.37
CA GLY A 160 -5.56 11.69 14.11
C GLY A 160 -5.98 12.57 12.94
N PHE A 161 -6.71 13.67 13.14
CA PHE A 161 -7.06 14.58 12.06
C PHE A 161 -5.91 15.51 11.73
N ASP A 162 -5.61 15.60 10.44
CA ASP A 162 -4.61 16.53 9.92
C ASP A 162 -5.14 17.97 9.92
N ARG A 163 -4.26 18.89 10.31
CA ARG A 163 -4.57 20.30 10.52
C ARG A 163 -3.69 21.20 9.68
N THR A 164 -4.27 22.24 9.12
CA THR A 164 -3.52 23.33 8.51
C THR A 164 -2.66 24.07 9.56
N ASN A 165 -1.78 24.96 9.11
CA ASN A 165 -1.04 25.85 10.00
C ASN A 165 -1.97 26.80 10.79
N SER A 166 -3.14 27.13 10.24
CA SER A 166 -4.22 27.87 10.91
C SER A 166 -5.10 26.99 11.83
N LYS A 167 -4.74 25.73 12.04
CA LYS A 167 -5.45 24.72 12.86
C LYS A 167 -6.83 24.30 12.33
N GLU A 168 -7.14 24.62 11.08
CA GLU A 168 -8.35 24.14 10.40
C GLU A 168 -8.19 22.66 9.98
N TYR A 169 -9.30 21.95 9.84
CA TYR A 169 -9.28 20.56 9.37
C TYR A 169 -9.03 20.49 7.86
N THR A 170 -8.07 19.69 7.42
CA THR A 170 -7.85 19.42 5.99
C THR A 170 -8.81 18.35 5.44
N GLY A 171 -9.51 17.65 6.34
CA GLY A 171 -10.34 16.50 6.04
C GLY A 171 -9.57 15.18 6.01
N TRP A 172 -8.24 15.20 5.98
CA TRP A 172 -7.45 13.97 6.11
C TRP A 172 -7.42 13.49 7.56
N ARG A 173 -7.50 12.16 7.73
CA ARG A 173 -7.37 11.51 9.03
C ARG A 173 -6.45 10.29 8.94
N ALA A 174 -5.44 10.24 9.78
CA ALA A 174 -4.55 9.09 9.90
C ALA A 174 -5.21 7.97 10.70
N PHE A 175 -4.84 6.74 10.37
CA PHE A 175 -5.17 5.57 11.17
C PHE A 175 -4.00 4.61 11.25
N ALA A 176 -3.90 3.91 12.37
CA ALA A 176 -2.89 2.90 12.60
C ALA A 176 -3.37 1.54 12.10
N TYR A 177 -2.44 0.72 11.64
CA TYR A 177 -2.71 -0.61 11.09
C TYR A 177 -1.56 -1.56 11.41
N ARG A 178 -1.80 -2.86 11.21
CA ARG A 178 -0.72 -3.86 11.20
C ARG A 178 -0.08 -3.84 9.82
N PRO A 179 1.24 -3.61 9.66
CA PRO A 179 1.90 -3.63 8.35
C PRO A 179 1.62 -4.93 7.58
N PHE A 180 1.52 -4.85 6.25
CA PHE A 180 1.31 -6.04 5.43
C PHE A 180 2.53 -6.98 5.51
N LEU A 181 2.33 -8.26 5.24
CA LEU A 181 3.33 -9.31 5.49
C LEU A 181 4.55 -9.14 4.56
N GLY A 182 5.73 -9.53 5.05
CA GLY A 182 6.95 -9.55 4.24
C GLY A 182 7.48 -8.16 3.89
N THR A 183 7.50 -7.80 2.61
CA THR A 183 8.19 -6.60 2.10
C THR A 183 7.77 -5.29 2.79
N PHE A 184 6.53 -5.19 3.30
CA PHE A 184 6.01 -3.99 3.99
C PHE A 184 6.42 -3.87 5.47
N TRP A 185 7.30 -4.73 5.97
CA TRP A 185 7.85 -4.59 7.31
C TRP A 185 9.03 -3.61 7.35
N PRO A 186 9.18 -2.80 8.43
CA PRO A 186 10.34 -1.93 8.60
C PRO A 186 11.68 -2.65 8.50
N THR A 187 11.77 -3.89 8.98
CA THR A 187 12.97 -4.73 8.89
C THR A 187 13.38 -5.11 7.46
N ASN A 188 12.47 -4.89 6.50
CA ASN A 188 12.67 -5.09 5.08
C ASN A 188 12.76 -3.77 4.27
N GLY A 189 12.76 -2.62 4.95
CA GLY A 189 13.00 -1.32 4.31
C GLY A 189 11.76 -0.46 4.06
N SER A 190 10.58 -0.91 4.47
CA SER A 190 9.32 -0.16 4.34
C SER A 190 8.86 0.38 5.69
N THR A 191 8.83 1.71 5.82
CA THR A 191 8.06 2.40 6.84
C THR A 191 7.00 3.21 6.12
N ASP A 192 5.74 3.05 6.52
CA ASP A 192 4.64 3.70 5.83
C ASP A 192 3.55 4.21 6.76
N ASP A 193 2.75 5.13 6.23
CA ASP A 193 1.52 5.65 6.83
C ASP A 193 0.36 5.57 5.84
N VAL A 194 -0.88 5.65 6.36
CA VAL A 194 -2.07 5.81 5.52
C VAL A 194 -3.02 6.81 6.15
N LEU A 195 -3.52 7.72 5.33
CA LEU A 195 -4.56 8.68 5.66
C LEU A 195 -5.77 8.45 4.76
N ILE A 196 -6.97 8.66 5.30
CA ILE A 196 -8.23 8.66 4.56
C ILE A 196 -8.84 10.06 4.55
N ARG A 197 -9.46 10.43 3.43
CA ARG A 197 -10.37 11.58 3.34
C ARG A 197 -11.65 11.16 2.64
N LEU A 198 -12.79 11.46 3.26
CA LEU A 198 -14.10 11.33 2.61
C LEU A 198 -14.50 12.65 1.93
N PRO A 199 -15.33 12.61 0.89
CA PRO A 199 -15.90 13.82 0.28
C PRO A 199 -16.60 14.73 1.29
N LYS A 200 -16.69 16.03 0.97
CA LYS A 200 -17.24 17.05 1.88
C LYS A 200 -18.65 16.74 2.41
N LEU A 201 -19.49 16.07 1.61
CA LEU A 201 -20.84 15.66 2.02
C LEU A 201 -20.85 14.69 3.21
N PHE A 202 -19.76 13.95 3.44
CA PHE A 202 -19.61 13.07 4.61
C PHE A 202 -19.08 13.81 5.85
N GLN A 203 -18.67 15.07 5.70
CA GLN A 203 -18.07 15.88 6.75
C GLN A 203 -19.00 17.00 7.25
N THR A 204 -20.22 17.06 6.73
CA THR A 204 -21.13 18.20 6.91
C THR A 204 -22.48 17.73 7.41
N ASN A 205 -23.08 18.52 8.30
CA ASN A 205 -24.43 18.26 8.79
C ASN A 205 -25.49 18.57 7.71
N GLU A 206 -26.76 18.35 8.03
CA GLU A 206 -27.88 18.57 7.10
C GLU A 206 -28.04 20.04 6.64
N LYS A 207 -27.39 21.00 7.31
CA LYS A 207 -27.32 22.41 6.90
C LYS A 207 -26.09 22.72 6.04
N LYS A 208 -25.33 21.70 5.61
CA LYS A 208 -24.09 21.79 4.82
C LYS A 208 -22.94 22.52 5.52
N ALA A 209 -23.01 22.67 6.84
CA ALA A 209 -21.91 23.20 7.65
C ALA A 209 -20.99 22.05 8.08
N PHE A 210 -19.68 22.29 8.13
CA PHE A 210 -18.73 21.30 8.62
C PHE A 210 -19.07 20.90 10.06
N ASP A 211 -19.06 19.60 10.32
CA ASP A 211 -19.39 19.01 11.61
C ASP A 211 -18.47 17.81 11.86
N LEU A 212 -17.64 17.92 12.90
CA LEU A 212 -16.64 16.91 13.21
C LEU A 212 -17.26 15.59 13.63
N GLU A 213 -18.35 15.62 14.40
CA GLU A 213 -18.98 14.40 14.91
C GLU A 213 -19.70 13.65 13.78
N VAL A 214 -20.33 14.39 12.85
CA VAL A 214 -20.82 13.81 11.59
C VAL A 214 -19.69 13.12 10.83
N TYR A 215 -18.52 13.76 10.72
CA TYR A 215 -17.41 13.18 10.00
C TYR A 215 -16.88 11.90 10.68
N LYS A 216 -16.69 11.95 12.00
CA LYS A 216 -16.27 10.78 12.81
C LYS A 216 -17.25 9.62 12.65
N LEU A 217 -18.55 9.88 12.73
CA LEU A 217 -19.58 8.85 12.56
C LEU A 217 -19.56 8.25 11.16
N ASN A 218 -19.49 9.06 10.10
CA ASN A 218 -19.42 8.54 8.73
C ASN A 218 -18.16 7.70 8.48
N LEU A 219 -17.01 8.07 9.06
CA LEU A 219 -15.80 7.24 9.03
C LEU A 219 -16.01 5.90 9.73
N SER A 220 -16.63 5.89 10.91
CA SER A 220 -16.90 4.66 11.66
C SER A 220 -17.95 3.76 10.97
N ILE A 221 -18.94 4.35 10.29
CA ILE A 221 -19.91 3.62 9.48
C ILE A 221 -19.21 2.91 8.32
N ILE A 222 -18.31 3.61 7.62
CA ILE A 222 -17.51 3.01 6.54
C ILE A 222 -16.55 1.96 7.09
N GLU A 223 -15.91 2.20 8.25
CA GLU A 223 -15.09 1.17 8.90
C GLU A 223 -15.90 -0.10 9.17
N SER A 224 -17.13 0.03 9.67
CA SER A 224 -18.06 -1.08 9.91
C SER A 224 -18.43 -1.82 8.61
N LEU A 225 -18.74 -1.08 7.54
CA LEU A 225 -19.06 -1.64 6.23
C LEU A 225 -17.88 -2.41 5.64
N ILE A 226 -16.66 -1.84 5.66
CA ILE A 226 -15.49 -2.45 5.03
C ILE A 226 -14.97 -3.64 5.83
N LYS A 227 -14.88 -3.52 7.16
CA LYS A 227 -14.53 -4.64 8.04
C LYS A 227 -15.64 -5.68 8.12
N GLN A 228 -16.88 -5.30 7.75
CA GLN A 228 -18.10 -6.12 7.78
C GLN A 228 -18.39 -6.64 9.19
N LYS A 229 -18.36 -5.73 10.16
CA LYS A 229 -18.53 -6.03 11.58
C LYS A 229 -18.93 -4.80 12.38
N ASP A 230 -19.36 -5.04 13.61
CA ASP A 230 -19.63 -3.98 14.58
C ASP A 230 -18.40 -3.12 14.87
N ILE A 231 -18.61 -1.82 15.05
CA ILE A 231 -17.58 -0.86 15.45
C ILE A 231 -18.06 -0.09 16.67
N SER A 232 -17.27 -0.12 17.75
CA SER A 232 -17.55 0.70 18.94
C SER A 232 -17.31 2.18 18.62
N ILE A 233 -18.17 3.04 19.15
CA ILE A 233 -18.09 4.49 19.02
C ILE A 233 -18.29 5.14 20.39
N ASP A 234 -17.92 6.42 20.51
CA ASP A 234 -18.35 7.22 21.64
C ASP A 234 -19.90 7.28 21.66
N GLU A 235 -20.50 7.43 22.84
CA GLU A 235 -21.95 7.43 22.98
C GLU A 235 -22.58 8.59 22.20
N VAL A 236 -23.57 8.26 21.36
CA VAL A 236 -24.25 9.19 20.45
C VAL A 236 -25.76 9.06 20.60
N ASP A 237 -26.46 10.20 20.69
CA ASP A 237 -27.92 10.27 20.58
C ASP A 237 -28.34 10.19 19.10
N GLU A 238 -28.88 9.05 18.70
CA GLU A 238 -29.33 8.76 17.35
C GLU A 238 -30.43 9.70 16.86
N LYS A 239 -31.19 10.33 17.77
CA LYS A 239 -32.23 11.31 17.40
C LYS A 239 -31.67 12.53 16.72
N VAL A 240 -30.42 12.90 17.01
CA VAL A 240 -29.74 14.04 16.37
C VAL A 240 -29.52 13.78 14.89
N TYR A 241 -29.29 12.52 14.52
CA TYR A 241 -28.94 12.12 13.15
C TYR A 241 -30.07 11.41 12.41
N GLU A 242 -31.15 11.04 13.13
CA GLU A 242 -32.28 10.27 12.62
C GLU A 242 -31.85 8.95 11.94
N VAL A 243 -30.88 8.27 12.55
CA VAL A 243 -30.32 6.99 12.08
C VAL A 243 -30.17 6.05 13.28
N ASP A 244 -30.79 4.88 13.18
CA ASP A 244 -30.65 3.77 14.14
C ASP A 244 -29.31 3.05 13.87
N LEU A 245 -28.24 3.56 14.48
CA LEU A 245 -26.86 3.09 14.34
C LEU A 245 -26.66 1.71 14.98
N ASN A 246 -27.34 1.45 16.10
CA ASN A 246 -27.27 0.18 16.82
C ASN A 246 -28.26 -0.88 16.27
N GLN A 247 -29.13 -0.48 15.34
CA GLN A 247 -30.14 -1.30 14.68
C GLN A 247 -31.09 -2.04 15.65
N ASN A 248 -31.51 -1.37 16.72
CA ASN A 248 -32.43 -1.89 17.74
C ASN A 248 -33.91 -1.55 17.49
N GLY A 249 -34.21 -0.76 16.45
CA GLY A 249 -35.55 -0.35 16.05
C GLY A 249 -36.07 0.92 16.75
N LYS A 250 -35.23 1.62 17.50
CA LYS A 250 -35.53 2.88 18.20
C LYS A 250 -34.40 3.88 17.91
N LEU A 251 -34.69 5.17 18.07
CA LEU A 251 -33.66 6.21 18.09
C LEU A 251 -33.34 6.51 19.55
N ASP A 252 -32.22 5.97 20.03
CA ASP A 252 -31.75 6.11 21.41
C ASP A 252 -30.23 6.37 21.50
N LEU A 253 -29.62 6.10 22.66
CA LEU A 253 -28.19 6.26 22.84
C LEU A 253 -27.46 5.02 22.31
N ALA A 254 -26.57 5.22 21.35
CA ALA A 254 -25.75 4.18 20.76
C ALA A 254 -24.26 4.38 21.06
N SER A 255 -23.61 3.33 21.55
CA SER A 255 -22.15 3.25 21.73
C SER A 255 -21.48 2.32 20.71
N LYS A 256 -22.23 1.92 19.69
CA LYS A 256 -21.79 0.98 18.67
C LYS A 256 -22.57 1.17 17.37
N ILE A 257 -21.86 1.11 16.25
CA ILE A 257 -22.43 0.89 14.93
C ILE A 257 -22.56 -0.61 14.73
N VAL A 258 -23.79 -1.10 14.69
CA VAL A 258 -24.06 -2.53 14.50
C VAL A 258 -24.05 -2.86 13.02
N PHE A 259 -23.37 -3.94 12.67
CA PHE A 259 -23.31 -4.45 11.32
C PHE A 259 -24.19 -5.68 11.16
N LYS A 260 -25.08 -5.66 10.17
CA LYS A 260 -25.84 -6.84 9.74
C LYS A 260 -25.49 -7.10 8.28
N TRP A 261 -25.05 -8.32 7.96
CA TRP A 261 -24.75 -8.70 6.58
C TRP A 261 -26.03 -8.78 5.76
N LEU A 262 -26.41 -7.65 5.16
CA LEU A 262 -27.54 -7.49 4.25
C LEU A 262 -27.04 -6.91 2.94
N LYS A 263 -27.35 -7.59 1.82
CA LYS A 263 -26.98 -7.09 0.50
C LYS A 263 -28.03 -6.08 0.03
N PRO A 264 -27.67 -4.81 -0.21
CA PRO A 264 -28.62 -3.86 -0.77
C PRO A 264 -29.11 -4.34 -2.13
N LYS A 265 -30.41 -4.23 -2.39
CA LYS A 265 -30.95 -4.43 -3.74
C LYS A 265 -30.82 -3.14 -4.52
N TYR A 266 -30.22 -3.23 -5.71
CA TYR A 266 -30.09 -2.09 -6.62
C TYR A 266 -31.22 -2.10 -7.65
N ASP A 267 -32.00 -1.04 -7.69
CA ASP A 267 -33.05 -0.82 -8.67
C ASP A 267 -32.49 -0.04 -9.86
N PHE A 268 -32.17 -0.73 -10.95
CA PHE A 268 -31.54 -0.11 -12.14
C PHE A 268 -32.38 0.99 -12.79
N LYS A 269 -33.72 0.97 -12.63
CA LYS A 269 -34.60 1.98 -13.23
C LYS A 269 -34.54 3.29 -12.45
N THR A 270 -34.55 3.18 -11.13
CA THR A 270 -34.60 4.34 -10.23
C THR A 270 -33.23 4.73 -9.67
N LYS A 271 -32.20 3.91 -9.93
CA LYS A 271 -30.84 4.01 -9.38
C LYS A 271 -30.79 3.99 -7.84
N LYS A 272 -31.84 3.46 -7.20
CA LYS A 272 -31.98 3.44 -5.74
C LYS A 272 -31.51 2.14 -5.13
N ILE A 273 -30.99 2.24 -3.91
CA ILE A 273 -30.79 1.10 -3.03
C ILE A 273 -32.06 0.87 -2.20
N LYS A 274 -32.44 -0.40 -2.06
CA LYS A 274 -33.56 -0.86 -1.21
C LYS A 274 -33.08 -2.00 -0.29
N ASP A 275 -33.86 -2.26 0.74
CA ASP A 275 -33.68 -3.38 1.69
C ASP A 275 -32.32 -3.37 2.41
N PHE A 276 -31.83 -2.18 2.78
CA PHE A 276 -30.59 -2.01 3.53
C PHE A 276 -30.82 -1.06 4.71
N SER A 277 -30.38 -1.47 5.90
CA SER A 277 -30.71 -0.80 7.17
C SER A 277 -29.69 0.25 7.61
N MET A 278 -28.42 0.11 7.22
CA MET A 278 -27.41 1.10 7.58
C MET A 278 -27.54 2.34 6.69
N SER A 279 -27.26 3.51 7.26
CA SER A 279 -27.26 4.79 6.58
C SER A 279 -26.06 5.62 7.02
N TYR A 280 -25.65 6.57 6.18
CA TYR A 280 -24.79 7.68 6.59
C TYR A 280 -25.56 8.67 7.47
N VAL A 281 -24.85 9.62 8.08
CA VAL A 281 -25.40 10.75 8.85
C VAL A 281 -25.07 12.10 8.19
N GLY A 282 -25.81 13.15 8.53
CA GLY A 282 -25.60 14.51 7.99
C GLY A 282 -26.01 14.66 6.52
N GLU A 283 -25.32 15.52 5.75
CA GLU A 283 -25.61 15.73 4.32
C GLU A 283 -25.56 14.41 3.52
N ALA A 284 -24.62 13.52 3.86
CA ALA A 284 -24.50 12.20 3.26
C ALA A 284 -25.78 11.35 3.35
N ARG A 285 -26.53 11.47 4.45
CA ARG A 285 -27.84 10.81 4.63
C ARG A 285 -28.85 11.32 3.60
N GLN A 286 -28.98 12.64 3.49
CA GLN A 286 -29.91 13.25 2.55
C GLN A 286 -29.55 12.88 1.10
N LYS A 287 -28.26 12.88 0.77
CA LYS A 287 -27.75 12.44 -0.54
C LYS A 287 -28.03 10.97 -0.81
N LEU A 288 -27.96 10.11 0.21
CA LEU A 288 -28.30 8.70 0.09
C LEU A 288 -29.79 8.50 -0.19
N LEU A 289 -30.68 9.19 0.54
CA LEU A 289 -32.14 9.14 0.33
C LEU A 289 -32.54 9.60 -1.08
N ASN A 290 -31.82 10.59 -1.61
CA ASN A 290 -32.00 11.10 -2.98
C ASN A 290 -31.27 10.27 -4.05
N SER A 291 -30.54 9.23 -3.67
CA SER A 291 -29.79 8.35 -4.58
C SER A 291 -28.68 9.08 -5.36
N GLU A 292 -28.12 10.13 -4.75
CA GLU A 292 -26.93 10.85 -5.22
C GLU A 292 -25.63 10.22 -4.71
N THR A 293 -25.70 9.42 -3.64
CA THR A 293 -24.62 8.55 -3.17
C THR A 293 -25.16 7.15 -2.85
N LEU A 294 -24.27 6.18 -2.77
CA LEU A 294 -24.59 4.76 -2.55
C LEU A 294 -23.86 4.23 -1.31
N ILE A 295 -24.39 3.15 -0.74
CA ILE A 295 -23.87 2.50 0.47
C ILE A 295 -24.01 0.98 0.32
N ALA A 296 -22.96 0.23 0.64
CA ALA A 296 -23.03 -1.24 0.65
C ALA A 296 -21.92 -1.81 1.53
N PRO A 297 -22.11 -3.00 2.11
CA PRO A 297 -21.03 -3.71 2.78
C PRO A 297 -19.81 -3.89 1.88
N GLY A 298 -18.61 -3.71 2.42
CA GLY A 298 -17.37 -3.96 1.70
C GLY A 298 -17.04 -3.00 0.55
N LEU A 299 -17.77 -1.88 0.39
CA LEU A 299 -17.49 -0.86 -0.63
C LEU A 299 -17.37 0.55 -0.02
N TYR A 300 -16.35 1.30 -0.41
CA TYR A 300 -16.21 2.72 -0.08
C TYR A 300 -17.17 3.58 -0.93
N PRO A 301 -17.63 4.74 -0.43
CA PRO A 301 -18.36 5.68 -1.25
C PRO A 301 -17.46 6.32 -2.32
N VAL A 302 -18.07 6.70 -3.44
CA VAL A 302 -17.37 7.42 -4.51
C VAL A 302 -16.81 8.73 -3.97
N GLY A 303 -15.58 9.06 -4.38
CA GLY A 303 -14.82 10.21 -3.92
C GLY A 303 -14.01 9.96 -2.64
N THR A 304 -14.04 8.76 -2.06
CA THR A 304 -13.08 8.39 -1.00
C THR A 304 -11.65 8.50 -1.54
N GLU A 305 -10.78 9.09 -0.74
CA GLU A 305 -9.37 9.29 -1.05
C GLU A 305 -8.50 8.61 0.00
N PHE A 306 -7.38 8.04 -0.45
CA PHE A 306 -6.29 7.58 0.40
C PHE A 306 -4.99 8.26 0.01
N ALA A 307 -4.21 8.62 1.01
CA ALA A 307 -2.81 9.00 0.83
C ALA A 307 -1.94 8.06 1.66
N HIS A 308 -0.80 7.68 1.11
CA HIS A 308 0.12 6.72 1.70
C HIS A 308 1.54 7.18 1.41
N THR A 309 2.33 7.47 2.44
CA THR A 309 3.76 7.74 2.27
C THR A 309 4.57 6.50 2.57
N VAL A 310 5.61 6.26 1.77
CA VAL A 310 6.69 5.33 2.11
C VAL A 310 7.89 6.17 2.48
N ARG A 311 8.52 5.89 3.62
CA ARG A 311 9.61 6.71 4.17
C ARG A 311 10.85 5.88 4.48
N TYR A 312 11.91 6.58 4.82
CA TYR A 312 13.12 5.97 5.37
C TYR A 312 12.93 5.58 6.84
N ILE A 313 13.87 4.78 7.35
CA ILE A 313 13.88 4.34 8.75
C ILE A 313 14.84 5.24 9.52
N ASP A 314 14.35 6.09 10.42
CA ASP A 314 15.21 6.89 11.29
C ASP A 314 15.36 6.21 12.66
N ILE A 315 16.40 6.61 13.38
CA ILE A 315 16.80 6.07 14.67
C ILE A 315 16.90 7.22 15.66
N GLU A 316 16.18 7.12 16.78
CA GLU A 316 16.22 8.08 17.87
C GLU A 316 17.51 7.98 18.68
N ALA A 317 17.75 8.95 19.57
CA ALA A 317 18.93 8.99 20.42
C ALA A 317 19.01 7.79 21.39
N ASP A 318 17.87 7.20 21.75
CA ASP A 318 17.77 6.00 22.59
C ASP A 318 17.72 4.70 21.76
N GLU A 319 18.12 4.76 20.48
CA GLU A 319 18.15 3.69 19.50
C GLU A 319 16.77 3.12 19.09
N LYS A 320 15.66 3.78 19.45
CA LYS A 320 14.34 3.39 18.94
C LYS A 320 14.19 3.71 17.47
N ILE A 321 13.50 2.81 16.76
CA ILE A 321 13.17 2.99 15.35
C ILE A 321 11.95 3.89 15.22
N LYS A 322 12.05 4.91 14.38
CA LYS A 322 10.93 5.77 14.00
C LYS A 322 10.88 5.97 12.48
N MET A 323 9.76 6.53 12.03
CA MET A 323 9.62 7.00 10.66
C MET A 323 10.51 8.24 10.44
N ALA A 324 11.24 8.29 9.32
CA ALA A 324 12.05 9.45 8.95
C ALA A 324 11.20 10.59 8.36
N ASP A 325 11.73 11.81 8.39
CA ASP A 325 11.06 12.97 7.79
C ASP A 325 11.03 12.86 6.26
N ARG A 326 12.12 12.40 5.65
CA ARG A 326 12.25 12.20 4.20
C ARG A 326 11.28 11.13 3.67
N ILE A 327 10.51 11.51 2.65
CA ILE A 327 9.56 10.66 1.93
C ILE A 327 10.24 10.05 0.70
N LYS A 328 10.18 8.72 0.58
CA LYS A 328 10.60 7.97 -0.62
C LYS A 328 9.53 8.06 -1.71
N GLU A 329 8.29 7.83 -1.32
CA GLU A 329 7.12 7.84 -2.21
C GLU A 329 5.90 8.46 -1.52
N LEU A 330 5.13 9.25 -2.26
CA LEU A 330 3.78 9.68 -1.89
C LEU A 330 2.80 9.04 -2.86
N ARG A 331 2.00 8.11 -2.39
CA ARG A 331 1.01 7.36 -3.17
C ARG A 331 -0.39 7.89 -2.84
N TYR A 332 -1.20 8.06 -3.86
CA TYR A 332 -2.56 8.58 -3.76
C TYR A 332 -3.52 7.66 -4.48
N ALA A 333 -4.69 7.43 -3.88
CA ALA A 333 -5.78 6.71 -4.51
C ALA A 333 -7.09 7.48 -4.36
N LYS A 334 -7.93 7.46 -5.41
CA LYS A 334 -9.27 8.06 -5.37
C LYS A 334 -10.29 7.12 -5.99
N LYS A 335 -11.39 6.88 -5.27
CA LYS A 335 -12.55 6.19 -5.82
C LYS A 335 -13.31 7.14 -6.73
N THR A 336 -13.46 6.78 -8.00
CA THR A 336 -14.09 7.61 -9.03
C THR A 336 -15.42 7.02 -9.52
N SER A 337 -15.60 5.71 -9.37
CA SER A 337 -16.81 5.02 -9.83
C SER A 337 -17.33 4.03 -8.79
N TRP A 338 -18.64 3.84 -8.80
CA TRP A 338 -19.32 2.80 -8.04
C TRP A 338 -19.52 1.57 -8.94
N PHE A 339 -19.25 0.38 -8.39
CA PHE A 339 -19.58 -0.89 -9.02
C PHE A 339 -20.52 -1.66 -8.09
N THR A 340 -21.65 -2.11 -8.62
CA THR A 340 -22.56 -3.02 -7.93
C THR A 340 -21.93 -4.40 -7.78
N TYR A 341 -22.48 -5.23 -6.90
CA TYR A 341 -21.98 -6.60 -6.69
C TYR A 341 -22.08 -7.44 -7.98
N GLY A 342 -23.12 -7.21 -8.79
CA GLY A 342 -23.27 -7.88 -10.08
C GLY A 342 -22.16 -7.48 -11.07
N GLU A 343 -21.83 -6.19 -11.14
CA GLU A 343 -20.75 -5.71 -12.02
C GLU A 343 -19.39 -6.20 -11.54
N LEU A 344 -19.09 -6.17 -10.23
CA LEU A 344 -17.85 -6.71 -9.67
C LEU A 344 -17.71 -8.21 -9.95
N LYS A 345 -18.81 -8.97 -9.84
CA LYS A 345 -18.82 -10.40 -10.18
C LYS A 345 -18.57 -10.62 -11.68
N ASN A 346 -19.16 -9.80 -12.54
CA ASN A 346 -18.92 -9.88 -13.99
C ASN A 346 -17.45 -9.60 -14.32
N LEU A 347 -16.85 -8.57 -13.74
CA LEU A 347 -15.42 -8.28 -13.90
C LEU A 347 -14.55 -9.49 -13.49
N GLY A 348 -14.86 -10.14 -12.36
CA GLY A 348 -14.14 -11.34 -11.92
C GLY A 348 -14.30 -12.54 -12.88
N MET A 349 -15.48 -12.72 -13.49
CA MET A 349 -15.70 -13.76 -14.50
C MET A 349 -15.00 -13.44 -15.83
N GLU A 350 -14.96 -12.17 -16.21
CA GLU A 350 -14.23 -11.69 -17.39
C GLU A 350 -12.72 -11.94 -17.24
N GLU A 351 -12.15 -11.70 -16.06
CA GLU A 351 -10.73 -11.97 -15.77
C GLU A 351 -10.38 -13.46 -15.93
N ILE A 352 -11.19 -14.38 -15.39
CA ILE A 352 -11.00 -15.82 -15.60
C ILE A 352 -11.05 -16.18 -17.08
N LYS A 353 -12.05 -15.66 -17.80
CA LYS A 353 -12.25 -15.96 -19.21
C LYS A 353 -11.08 -15.43 -20.05
N GLU A 354 -10.61 -14.21 -19.80
CA GLU A 354 -9.47 -13.62 -20.50
C GLU A 354 -8.19 -14.41 -20.25
N ALA A 355 -7.91 -14.81 -19.00
CA ALA A 355 -6.75 -15.64 -18.66
C ALA A 355 -6.80 -17.03 -19.34
N HIS A 356 -7.99 -17.61 -19.48
CA HIS A 356 -8.18 -18.90 -20.17
C HIS A 356 -8.04 -18.78 -21.70
N ASP A 357 -8.72 -17.81 -22.31
CA ASP A 357 -8.81 -17.66 -23.77
C ASP A 357 -7.54 -17.01 -24.36
N PHE A 358 -6.86 -16.15 -23.59
CA PHE A 358 -5.71 -15.36 -24.03
C PHE A 358 -4.60 -15.28 -22.94
N PRO A 359 -3.97 -16.41 -22.56
CA PRO A 359 -3.01 -16.46 -21.45
C PRO A 359 -1.79 -15.52 -21.60
N ASP A 360 -1.39 -15.20 -22.83
CA ASP A 360 -0.27 -14.29 -23.10
C ASP A 360 -0.68 -12.81 -23.25
N ARG A 361 -1.97 -12.49 -23.20
CA ARG A 361 -2.45 -11.11 -23.27
C ARG A 361 -2.13 -10.40 -21.97
N ILE A 362 -1.28 -9.39 -22.05
CA ILE A 362 -0.96 -8.53 -20.91
C ILE A 362 -2.15 -7.63 -20.54
N GLU A 363 -2.27 -7.32 -19.26
CA GLU A 363 -3.24 -6.36 -18.78
C GLU A 363 -2.84 -4.92 -19.14
N THR A 364 -3.81 -4.16 -19.65
CA THR A 364 -3.64 -2.73 -19.93
C THR A 364 -4.44 -1.89 -18.94
N PHE A 365 -3.85 -0.80 -18.45
CA PHE A 365 -4.49 0.12 -17.51
C PHE A 365 -4.58 1.52 -18.13
N ILE A 366 -5.73 2.17 -18.01
CA ILE A 366 -5.96 3.46 -18.64
C ILE A 366 -5.45 4.57 -17.72
N GLY A 367 -4.67 5.50 -18.27
CA GLY A 367 -4.18 6.64 -17.50
C GLY A 367 -2.92 7.28 -18.08
N ASP A 368 -2.29 8.10 -17.26
CA ASP A 368 -1.08 8.87 -17.54
C ASP A 368 -0.40 9.31 -16.23
N ILE A 369 0.72 10.03 -16.34
CA ILE A 369 1.48 10.53 -15.19
C ILE A 369 0.72 11.57 -14.37
N GLU A 370 -0.20 12.31 -14.99
CA GLU A 370 -0.93 13.40 -14.35
C GLU A 370 -2.13 12.91 -13.56
N ARG A 371 -2.87 11.93 -14.08
CA ARG A 371 -4.12 11.42 -13.46
C ARG A 371 -3.90 10.12 -12.70
N GLY A 372 -2.76 9.47 -12.92
CA GLY A 372 -2.51 8.10 -12.45
C GLY A 372 -3.21 7.06 -13.33
N LEU A 373 -3.30 5.83 -12.83
CA LEU A 373 -3.85 4.67 -13.55
C LEU A 373 -5.16 4.18 -12.92
N ASN A 374 -6.14 3.91 -13.78
CA ASN A 374 -7.40 3.28 -13.40
C ASN A 374 -7.21 1.77 -13.21
N ASN A 375 -7.58 1.23 -12.06
CA ASN A 375 -7.44 -0.19 -11.73
C ASN A 375 -8.54 -1.10 -12.33
N LYS A 376 -9.40 -0.57 -13.20
CA LYS A 376 -10.60 -1.21 -13.81
C LYS A 376 -11.75 -1.48 -12.83
N LYS A 377 -11.56 -1.24 -11.52
CA LYS A 377 -12.53 -1.48 -10.45
C LYS A 377 -12.96 -0.20 -9.73
N GLY A 378 -12.85 0.94 -10.41
CA GLY A 378 -13.38 2.23 -9.97
C GLY A 378 -12.43 3.12 -9.19
N TRP A 379 -11.14 2.76 -9.13
CA TRP A 379 -10.11 3.54 -8.45
C TRP A 379 -9.05 4.04 -9.42
N TYR A 380 -8.59 5.26 -9.20
CA TYR A 380 -7.35 5.79 -9.78
C TYR A 380 -6.24 5.76 -8.75
N TYR A 381 -5.05 5.33 -9.15
CA TYR A 381 -3.83 5.34 -8.33
C TYR A 381 -2.76 6.20 -8.99
N GLN A 382 -2.18 7.11 -8.22
CA GLN A 382 -1.11 7.99 -8.64
C GLN A 382 0.03 7.91 -7.63
N GLY A 383 1.27 7.97 -8.11
CA GLY A 383 2.44 8.01 -7.25
C GLY A 383 3.32 9.22 -7.55
N PHE A 384 3.98 9.70 -6.53
CA PHE A 384 5.16 10.55 -6.60
C PHE A 384 6.31 9.81 -5.94
N ILE A 385 7.51 9.93 -6.49
CA ILE A 385 8.72 9.23 -6.02
C ILE A 385 9.89 10.19 -6.01
N GLU A 386 10.86 9.92 -5.15
CA GLU A 386 12.07 10.70 -5.01
C GLU A 386 12.92 10.72 -6.31
N ASP A 387 13.35 11.90 -6.73
CA ASP A 387 14.30 12.11 -7.82
C ASP A 387 15.76 12.04 -7.34
N ALA A 388 16.73 12.11 -8.26
CA ALA A 388 18.15 12.01 -7.94
C ALA A 388 18.69 13.16 -7.07
N LYS A 389 17.91 14.25 -6.91
CA LYS A 389 18.24 15.37 -6.02
C LYS A 389 17.54 15.24 -4.66
N GLY A 390 16.74 14.20 -4.48
CA GLY A 390 15.99 13.96 -3.26
C GLY A 390 14.63 14.69 -3.22
N GLU A 391 14.17 15.33 -4.29
CA GLU A 391 12.86 15.97 -4.32
C GLU A 391 11.80 15.01 -4.87
N LEU A 392 10.54 15.14 -4.47
CA LEU A 392 9.47 14.32 -5.06
C LEU A 392 9.15 14.78 -6.49
N ARG A 393 9.01 13.81 -7.40
CA ARG A 393 8.53 13.95 -8.79
C ARG A 393 7.38 12.99 -9.08
N PRO A 394 6.53 13.23 -10.10
CA PRO A 394 5.57 12.23 -10.56
C PRO A 394 6.25 10.90 -10.89
N GLN A 395 5.56 9.80 -10.58
CA GLN A 395 5.89 8.49 -11.13
C GLN A 395 5.51 8.48 -12.62
N SER A 396 6.37 7.88 -13.44
CA SER A 396 6.03 7.53 -14.80
C SER A 396 4.88 6.51 -14.86
N TYR A 397 4.35 6.28 -16.07
CA TYR A 397 3.34 5.26 -16.28
C TYR A 397 3.83 3.88 -15.79
N GLU A 398 5.04 3.46 -16.16
CA GLU A 398 5.61 2.16 -15.78
C GLU A 398 5.86 2.06 -14.27
N GLU A 399 6.33 3.15 -13.66
CA GLU A 399 6.47 3.21 -12.20
C GLU A 399 5.10 3.07 -11.51
N THR A 400 4.06 3.72 -12.02
CA THR A 400 2.71 3.65 -11.42
C THR A 400 2.06 2.28 -11.64
N LEU A 401 2.41 1.59 -12.74
CA LEU A 401 1.90 0.26 -13.06
C LEU A 401 2.20 -0.78 -11.96
N PHE A 402 3.29 -0.61 -11.21
CA PHE A 402 3.60 -1.42 -10.04
C PHE A 402 2.47 -1.43 -9.00
N CYS A 403 1.77 -0.30 -8.79
CA CYS A 403 0.65 -0.23 -7.85
C CYS A 403 -0.50 -1.15 -8.25
N MET A 404 -0.70 -1.40 -9.55
CA MET A 404 -1.79 -2.27 -10.02
C MET A 404 -1.61 -3.70 -9.55
N GLY A 405 -0.39 -4.18 -9.35
CA GLY A 405 -0.13 -5.53 -8.84
C GLY A 405 -0.75 -5.83 -7.48
N CYS A 406 -0.93 -4.80 -6.65
CA CYS A 406 -1.56 -4.93 -5.33
C CYS A 406 -3.01 -4.44 -5.31
N HIS A 407 -3.42 -3.64 -6.29
CA HIS A 407 -4.67 -2.87 -6.24
C HIS A 407 -5.65 -3.16 -7.39
N SER A 408 -5.36 -4.11 -8.29
CA SER A 408 -6.34 -4.59 -9.27
C SER A 408 -7.09 -5.82 -8.75
N ASN A 409 -6.43 -6.96 -8.70
CA ASN A 409 -7.06 -8.26 -8.55
C ASN A 409 -6.29 -9.17 -7.59
N LEU A 410 -6.56 -9.02 -6.29
CA LEU A 410 -6.10 -9.94 -5.25
C LEU A 410 -7.30 -10.37 -4.40
N GLY A 411 -7.27 -11.57 -3.82
CA GLY A 411 -8.34 -12.08 -2.97
C GLY A 411 -8.33 -11.45 -1.57
N VAL A 412 -7.14 -11.04 -1.10
CA VAL A 412 -6.94 -10.55 0.28
C VAL A 412 -7.49 -9.14 0.54
N ILE A 413 -7.78 -8.36 -0.52
CA ILE A 413 -8.21 -6.95 -0.42
C ILE A 413 -9.73 -6.79 -0.29
N ALA A 414 -10.17 -5.61 0.12
CA ALA A 414 -11.57 -5.16 0.07
C ALA A 414 -11.68 -3.87 -0.75
N ASP A 415 -12.56 -3.89 -1.75
CA ASP A 415 -12.78 -2.77 -2.67
C ASP A 415 -11.46 -2.22 -3.24
N SER A 416 -10.61 -3.14 -3.71
CA SER A 416 -9.28 -2.86 -4.25
C SER A 416 -8.26 -2.26 -3.28
N THR A 417 -8.49 -2.32 -1.96
CA THR A 417 -7.59 -1.73 -0.94
C THR A 417 -7.27 -2.69 0.23
N PHE A 418 -6.13 -2.48 0.89
CA PHE A 418 -5.75 -3.19 2.13
C PHE A 418 -6.17 -2.46 3.42
N VAL A 419 -6.66 -1.22 3.30
CA VAL A 419 -6.63 -0.20 4.35
C VAL A 419 -7.43 -0.58 5.61
N PHE A 420 -8.75 -0.39 5.65
CA PHE A 420 -9.53 -0.66 6.86
C PHE A 420 -9.54 -2.14 7.30
N GLN A 421 -9.26 -3.09 6.40
CA GLN A 421 -9.08 -4.50 6.79
C GLN A 421 -7.87 -4.72 7.72
N ARG A 422 -6.88 -3.82 7.68
CA ARG A 422 -5.68 -3.87 8.53
C ARG A 422 -5.67 -2.84 9.64
N LYS A 423 -6.56 -1.84 9.61
CA LYS A 423 -6.72 -0.82 10.66
C LYS A 423 -6.90 -1.46 12.04
N LEU A 424 -6.16 -0.96 13.03
CA LEU A 424 -6.26 -1.42 14.42
C LEU A 424 -7.67 -1.23 14.98
N GLU A 425 -8.00 -2.04 15.97
CA GLU A 425 -9.34 -2.07 16.56
C GLU A 425 -9.52 -0.98 17.62
N THR A 426 -10.74 -0.83 18.12
CA THR A 426 -11.11 0.23 19.07
C THR A 426 -10.52 0.06 20.47
N ASP A 427 -9.91 -1.09 20.77
CA ASP A 427 -9.15 -1.33 22.01
C ASP A 427 -7.70 -0.81 21.93
N SER A 428 -7.29 -0.29 20.77
CA SER A 428 -5.98 0.33 20.57
C SER A 428 -5.97 1.81 20.93
N PHE A 429 -4.76 2.39 21.01
CA PHE A 429 -4.57 3.82 21.26
C PHE A 429 -5.41 4.67 20.29
N SER A 430 -6.12 5.68 20.81
CA SER A 430 -7.05 6.53 20.05
C SER A 430 -8.01 5.76 19.13
N ASN A 431 -8.45 4.56 19.53
CA ASN A 431 -9.34 3.69 18.74
C ASN A 431 -8.80 3.38 17.32
N GLY A 432 -7.47 3.35 17.18
CA GLY A 432 -6.79 3.16 15.91
C GLY A 432 -6.74 4.40 15.01
N TRP A 433 -7.20 5.57 15.48
CA TRP A 433 -7.15 6.85 14.77
C TRP A 433 -5.95 7.68 15.22
N TYR A 434 -4.77 7.27 14.81
CA TYR A 434 -3.53 7.98 15.08
C TYR A 434 -2.51 7.70 13.97
N HIS A 435 -1.54 8.60 13.86
CA HIS A 435 -0.39 8.45 12.98
C HIS A 435 0.83 7.88 13.73
N TRP A 436 1.76 7.24 13.03
CA TRP A 436 2.96 6.64 13.64
C TRP A 436 3.75 7.66 14.48
N ASN A 437 3.87 8.92 14.05
CA ASN A 437 4.54 9.97 14.85
C ASN A 437 3.90 10.25 16.23
N GLN A 438 2.66 9.79 16.48
CA GLN A 438 2.00 9.90 17.79
C GLN A 438 2.25 8.66 18.66
N LYS A 439 2.28 7.47 18.04
CA LYS A 439 2.60 6.20 18.71
C LYS A 439 3.20 5.21 17.71
N GLY A 440 4.31 4.61 18.11
CA GLY A 440 5.03 3.58 17.37
C GLY A 440 4.30 2.25 17.17
N LEU A 441 5.03 1.28 16.63
CA LEU A 441 4.55 -0.08 16.37
C LEU A 441 4.69 -1.01 17.59
N GLU A 442 5.31 -0.52 18.66
CA GLU A 442 5.47 -1.27 19.90
C GLU A 442 4.13 -1.55 20.58
N LYS A 443 4.04 -2.70 21.23
CA LYS A 443 2.85 -3.19 21.94
C LYS A 443 1.62 -3.35 21.05
N ILE A 444 1.81 -3.48 19.72
CA ILE A 444 0.74 -3.92 18.83
C ILE A 444 0.72 -5.45 18.85
N VAL A 445 -0.41 -6.03 19.26
CA VAL A 445 -0.60 -7.48 19.29
C VAL A 445 -0.77 -8.05 17.88
N ASP A 446 -0.24 -9.26 17.65
CA ASP A 446 -0.42 -9.98 16.39
C ASP A 446 -1.91 -10.28 16.14
N LYS A 447 -2.33 -10.32 14.88
CA LYS A 447 -3.73 -10.53 14.52
C LYS A 447 -4.10 -11.99 14.73
N ARG A 448 -5.06 -12.24 15.61
CA ARG A 448 -5.63 -13.58 15.81
C ARG A 448 -6.45 -14.02 14.60
N LEU A 449 -6.23 -15.26 14.16
CA LEU A 449 -6.97 -15.93 13.09
C LEU A 449 -8.01 -16.90 13.69
N ASP A 450 -9.00 -17.29 12.89
CA ASP A 450 -10.11 -18.16 13.32
C ASP A 450 -9.64 -19.54 13.81
N ASN A 451 -8.51 -20.02 13.27
CA ASN A 451 -7.90 -21.29 13.66
C ASN A 451 -7.06 -21.22 14.96
N GLY A 452 -7.08 -20.07 15.66
CA GLY A 452 -6.34 -19.84 16.90
C GLY A 452 -4.86 -19.51 16.74
N GLN A 453 -4.31 -19.56 15.51
CA GLN A 453 -2.98 -19.02 15.23
C GLN A 453 -3.03 -17.48 15.11
N THR A 454 -1.87 -16.86 14.99
CA THR A 454 -1.75 -15.43 14.68
C THR A 454 -1.09 -15.21 13.32
N GLU A 455 -1.41 -14.10 12.66
CA GLU A 455 -1.08 -13.83 11.25
C GLU A 455 0.43 -13.87 10.98
N TYR A 456 1.23 -13.15 11.79
CA TYR A 456 2.68 -13.08 11.55
C TYR A 456 3.39 -14.38 11.92
N VAL A 457 2.92 -15.07 12.97
CA VAL A 457 3.41 -16.40 13.32
C VAL A 457 3.09 -17.42 12.23
N ARG A 458 1.91 -17.35 11.60
CA ARG A 458 1.58 -18.17 10.43
C ARG A 458 2.53 -17.85 9.29
N TYR A 459 2.76 -16.58 8.97
CA TYR A 459 3.69 -16.19 7.91
C TYR A 459 5.11 -16.75 8.11
N LEU A 460 5.67 -16.66 9.32
CA LEU A 460 6.98 -17.25 9.62
C LEU A 460 7.01 -18.77 9.43
N LYS A 461 5.91 -19.48 9.72
CA LYS A 461 5.81 -20.93 9.55
C LYS A 461 5.65 -21.36 8.10
N GLU A 462 4.84 -20.62 7.33
CA GLU A 462 4.54 -20.94 5.93
C GLU A 462 5.66 -20.52 4.97
N ASN A 463 6.34 -19.40 5.25
CA ASN A 463 7.38 -18.85 4.38
C ASN A 463 8.81 -19.24 4.83
N ASN A 464 8.99 -19.66 6.08
CA ASN A 464 10.31 -19.90 6.71
C ASN A 464 11.32 -18.73 6.55
N SER A 465 10.82 -17.49 6.48
CA SER A 465 11.61 -16.26 6.52
C SER A 465 10.74 -15.05 6.86
N GLY A 466 11.39 -13.92 7.14
CA GLY A 466 10.75 -12.62 7.34
C GLY A 466 10.42 -11.83 6.08
N ASP A 467 10.73 -12.37 4.90
CA ASP A 467 10.57 -11.72 3.60
C ASP A 467 10.44 -12.77 2.49
N GLU A 468 9.88 -12.37 1.36
CA GLU A 468 9.57 -13.21 0.21
C GLU A 468 10.85 -13.76 -0.45
N PHE A 469 11.94 -13.00 -0.40
CA PHE A 469 13.24 -13.35 -1.00
C PHE A 469 14.16 -14.12 -0.05
N ARG A 470 13.74 -14.35 1.20
CA ARG A 470 14.54 -15.00 2.25
C ARG A 470 15.91 -14.35 2.45
N ALA A 471 15.95 -13.02 2.33
CA ALA A 471 17.16 -12.21 2.39
C ALA A 471 17.36 -11.53 3.76
N ASN A 472 16.34 -11.49 4.61
CA ASN A 472 16.46 -10.89 5.94
C ASN A 472 17.17 -11.84 6.91
N SER A 473 18.50 -11.72 6.97
CA SER A 473 19.33 -12.52 7.88
C SER A 473 19.07 -12.22 9.36
N GLU A 474 18.63 -11.01 9.71
CA GLU A 474 18.32 -10.65 11.11
C GLU A 474 17.13 -11.48 11.62
N VAL A 475 16.03 -11.51 10.85
CA VAL A 475 14.86 -12.34 11.17
C VAL A 475 15.22 -13.82 11.10
N LYS A 476 15.99 -14.25 10.08
CA LYS A 476 16.42 -15.66 9.96
C LYS A 476 17.17 -16.14 11.21
N ASN A 477 18.15 -15.35 11.65
CA ASN A 477 18.98 -15.69 12.82
C ASN A 477 18.16 -15.63 14.13
N ARG A 478 17.25 -14.67 14.25
CA ARG A 478 16.40 -14.51 15.43
C ARG A 478 15.40 -15.67 15.56
N PHE A 479 14.60 -15.93 14.52
CA PHE A 479 13.41 -16.78 14.63
C PHE A 479 13.60 -18.25 14.21
N PHE A 480 14.69 -18.61 13.52
CA PHE A 480 14.85 -19.95 12.97
C PHE A 480 16.07 -20.69 13.54
N THR A 481 15.95 -22.01 13.73
CA THR A 481 17.08 -22.90 14.04
C THR A 481 17.94 -23.15 12.80
N LYS A 482 19.09 -23.80 12.97
CA LYS A 482 19.94 -24.22 11.84
C LYS A 482 19.23 -25.18 10.89
N GLU A 483 18.22 -25.90 11.37
CA GLU A 483 17.36 -26.80 10.58
C GLU A 483 16.11 -26.10 10.04
N ASN A 484 16.09 -24.76 9.96
CA ASN A 484 14.98 -23.93 9.47
C ASN A 484 13.64 -24.12 10.21
N ARG A 485 13.69 -24.59 11.47
CA ARG A 485 12.49 -24.68 12.32
C ARG A 485 12.29 -23.39 13.10
N VAL A 486 11.03 -22.97 13.25
CA VAL A 486 10.72 -21.77 14.03
C VAL A 486 10.98 -22.01 15.51
N LYS A 487 11.68 -21.09 16.19
CA LYS A 487 11.94 -21.12 17.63
C LYS A 487 10.68 -20.74 18.40
N LYS A 488 10.19 -21.64 19.25
CA LYS A 488 8.94 -21.47 20.02
C LYS A 488 8.99 -20.22 20.92
N ASP A 489 10.06 -20.05 21.67
CA ASP A 489 10.18 -18.92 22.62
C ASP A 489 10.21 -17.56 21.90
N GLU A 490 10.68 -17.52 20.65
CA GLU A 490 10.72 -16.30 19.85
C GLU A 490 9.34 -15.94 19.27
N ILE A 491 8.56 -16.92 18.81
CA ILE A 491 7.20 -16.63 18.31
C ILE A 491 6.22 -16.25 19.41
N GLU A 492 6.41 -16.72 20.64
CA GLU A 492 5.56 -16.31 21.76
C GLU A 492 5.69 -14.81 22.05
N LYS A 493 6.87 -14.22 21.83
CA LYS A 493 7.11 -12.78 22.00
C LYS A 493 6.29 -11.95 21.00
N ILE A 494 6.11 -12.43 19.76
CA ILE A 494 5.36 -11.73 18.70
C ILE A 494 3.89 -11.58 19.06
N LYS A 495 3.29 -12.56 19.75
CA LYS A 495 1.83 -12.55 20.03
C LYS A 495 1.38 -11.28 20.75
N ASN A 496 2.22 -10.74 21.62
CA ASN A 496 1.93 -9.54 22.40
C ASN A 496 2.53 -8.27 21.80
N ASP A 497 3.57 -8.40 20.98
CA ASP A 497 4.25 -7.25 20.37
C ASP A 497 4.89 -7.62 19.03
N ILE A 498 4.25 -7.24 17.92
CA ILE A 498 4.76 -7.48 16.57
C ILE A 498 6.06 -6.75 16.30
N SER A 499 6.36 -5.65 17.02
CA SER A 499 7.59 -4.86 16.81
C SER A 499 8.85 -5.69 17.02
N TYR A 500 8.79 -6.73 17.86
CA TYR A 500 9.88 -7.67 18.08
C TYR A 500 10.31 -8.42 16.81
N LEU A 501 9.39 -8.60 15.85
CA LEU A 501 9.66 -9.17 14.54
C LEU A 501 9.98 -8.09 13.49
N ILE A 502 9.17 -7.04 13.44
CA ILE A 502 9.11 -6.18 12.25
C ILE A 502 10.02 -4.96 12.33
N LEU A 503 10.51 -4.56 13.52
CA LEU A 503 11.48 -3.46 13.62
C LEU A 503 12.91 -3.98 13.39
N PRO A 504 13.71 -3.29 12.56
CA PRO A 504 15.12 -3.65 12.33
C PRO A 504 16.01 -3.26 13.51
N SER A 505 17.18 -3.87 13.58
CA SER A 505 18.31 -3.27 14.28
C SER A 505 18.78 -1.98 13.62
N LYS A 506 19.49 -1.12 14.37
CA LYS A 506 20.15 0.09 13.85
C LYS A 506 21.02 -0.19 12.62
N SER A 507 21.86 -1.22 12.68
CA SER A 507 22.75 -1.58 11.57
C SER A 507 21.96 -1.94 10.31
N ARG A 508 20.85 -2.67 10.46
CA ARG A 508 20.00 -3.09 9.34
C ARG A 508 19.24 -1.90 8.75
N ALA A 509 18.73 -0.99 9.58
CA ALA A 509 18.06 0.24 9.14
C ALA A 509 19.00 1.11 8.28
N LEU A 510 20.23 1.33 8.75
CA LEU A 510 21.24 2.11 8.02
C LEU A 510 21.60 1.45 6.68
N GLU A 511 21.80 0.12 6.67
CA GLU A 511 22.09 -0.64 5.46
C GLU A 511 20.98 -0.51 4.42
N LEU A 512 19.72 -0.66 4.84
CA LEU A 512 18.53 -0.52 3.99
C LEU A 512 18.39 0.89 3.42
N ASN A 513 18.59 1.91 4.24
CA ASN A 513 18.51 3.30 3.81
C ASN A 513 19.57 3.62 2.74
N LYS A 514 20.81 3.18 2.94
CA LYS A 514 21.90 3.35 1.97
C LYS A 514 21.62 2.60 0.67
N ALA A 515 21.13 1.37 0.75
CA ALA A 515 20.76 0.57 -0.42
C ALA A 515 19.66 1.25 -1.24
N TYR A 516 18.62 1.78 -0.60
CA TYR A 516 17.56 2.50 -1.28
C TYR A 516 18.05 3.82 -1.87
N LYS A 517 18.90 4.58 -1.16
CA LYS A 517 19.51 5.81 -1.70
C LYS A 517 20.26 5.55 -3.01
N ILE A 518 20.94 4.42 -3.17
CA ILE A 518 21.59 4.07 -4.44
C ILE A 518 20.56 3.89 -5.57
N ILE A 519 19.40 3.31 -5.29
CA ILE A 519 18.31 3.18 -6.30
C ILE A 519 17.80 4.58 -6.71
N VAL A 520 17.70 5.50 -5.74
CA VAL A 520 17.33 6.91 -5.97
C VAL A 520 18.40 7.61 -6.81
N ASP A 521 19.68 7.52 -6.45
CA ASP A 521 20.78 8.15 -7.20
C ASP A 521 20.84 7.61 -8.65
N GLU A 522 20.55 6.32 -8.85
CA GLU A 522 20.47 5.69 -10.17
C GLU A 522 19.17 6.00 -10.93
N GLN A 523 18.12 6.49 -10.26
CA GLN A 523 16.74 6.58 -10.77
C GLN A 523 16.27 5.27 -11.42
N SER A 524 16.61 4.13 -10.80
CA SER A 524 16.44 2.80 -11.38
C SER A 524 15.13 2.10 -10.98
N PHE A 525 14.10 2.84 -10.56
CA PHE A 525 12.88 2.29 -9.97
C PHE A 525 12.09 1.36 -10.89
N ILE A 526 12.10 1.60 -12.21
CA ILE A 526 11.46 0.72 -13.21
C ILE A 526 12.08 -0.69 -13.23
N TYR A 527 13.30 -0.84 -12.72
CA TYR A 527 14.01 -2.11 -12.61
C TYR A 527 13.83 -2.80 -11.25
N GLY A 528 13.03 -2.22 -10.35
CA GLY A 528 12.72 -2.74 -9.01
C GLY A 528 13.14 -1.78 -7.90
N ARG A 529 12.34 -1.71 -6.82
CA ARG A 529 12.50 -0.74 -5.72
C ARG A 529 12.92 -1.37 -4.40
N ASP A 530 13.03 -2.69 -4.36
CA ASP A 530 13.36 -3.45 -3.16
C ASP A 530 14.79 -3.14 -2.70
N ALA A 531 14.93 -2.69 -1.45
CA ALA A 531 16.23 -2.33 -0.89
C ALA A 531 16.99 -3.57 -0.42
N HIS A 532 18.07 -3.91 -1.12
CA HIS A 532 19.01 -4.97 -0.72
C HIS A 532 20.44 -4.62 -1.14
N VAL A 533 21.42 -5.15 -0.39
CA VAL A 533 22.85 -4.91 -0.64
C VAL A 533 23.45 -5.98 -1.53
N LYS A 534 23.25 -7.25 -1.18
CA LYS A 534 23.76 -8.40 -1.95
C LYS A 534 22.72 -8.88 -2.95
N PRO A 535 23.13 -9.47 -4.10
CA PRO A 535 22.20 -10.06 -5.05
C PRO A 535 21.29 -11.11 -4.41
N LEU A 536 20.01 -11.08 -4.76
CA LEU A 536 19.03 -12.04 -4.29
C LEU A 536 19.16 -13.35 -5.07
N ILE A 537 19.29 -14.46 -4.35
CA ILE A 537 19.48 -15.81 -4.92
C ILE A 537 18.19 -16.63 -4.99
N ASN A 538 17.23 -16.27 -4.16
CA ASN A 538 15.98 -16.98 -3.90
C ASN A 538 14.84 -16.51 -4.79
N VAL A 539 15.19 -16.01 -5.98
CA VAL A 539 14.27 -15.45 -6.97
C VAL A 539 14.65 -16.00 -8.35
N TYR A 540 13.65 -16.27 -9.20
CA TYR A 540 13.88 -16.75 -10.55
C TYR A 540 14.36 -15.62 -11.46
N LYS A 541 15.39 -15.87 -12.27
CA LYS A 541 15.77 -15.01 -13.41
C LYS A 541 14.91 -15.26 -14.64
N LYS A 542 14.49 -16.52 -14.80
CA LYS A 542 13.62 -17.00 -15.87
C LYS A 542 12.76 -18.13 -15.33
N LEU A 543 11.51 -18.14 -15.73
CA LEU A 543 10.53 -19.18 -15.45
C LEU A 543 10.23 -19.97 -16.73
N LYS A 544 9.75 -21.20 -16.56
CA LYS A 544 9.04 -21.91 -17.62
C LYS A 544 7.55 -21.58 -17.53
N GLU A 545 6.87 -21.69 -18.67
CA GLU A 545 5.41 -21.56 -18.71
C GLU A 545 4.78 -22.55 -17.72
N ARG A 546 3.85 -22.05 -16.89
CA ARG A 546 3.11 -22.81 -15.86
C ARG A 546 4.02 -23.63 -14.95
N GLN A 547 5.21 -23.13 -14.66
CA GLN A 547 6.14 -23.80 -13.77
C GLN A 547 5.48 -23.97 -12.40
N SER A 548 5.45 -25.21 -11.89
CA SER A 548 4.88 -25.46 -10.57
C SER A 548 5.69 -24.78 -9.46
N THR A 549 4.99 -24.24 -8.48
CA THR A 549 5.58 -23.72 -7.22
C THR A 549 5.84 -24.84 -6.22
N GLY A 550 5.32 -26.05 -6.44
CA GLY A 550 5.30 -27.13 -5.46
C GLY A 550 4.35 -26.90 -4.27
N LEU A 551 3.68 -25.75 -4.22
CA LEU A 551 2.71 -25.40 -3.18
C LEU A 551 1.33 -26.00 -3.51
N LYS A 552 0.46 -26.00 -2.50
CA LYS A 552 -0.98 -26.24 -2.65
C LYS A 552 -1.71 -25.01 -2.14
N LYS A 553 -2.82 -24.67 -2.79
CA LYS A 553 -3.68 -23.57 -2.35
C LYS A 553 -4.13 -23.75 -0.90
N GLN A 554 -4.17 -22.66 -0.15
CA GLN A 554 -4.47 -22.62 1.29
C GLN A 554 -5.81 -21.99 1.63
#